data_AF-A0A355AUL6-F1
#
_entry.id   AF-A0A355AUL6-F1
#
_cell.length_a   1.000
_cell.length_b   1.000
_cell.length_c   1.000
_cell.angle_alpha   90.00
_cell.angle_beta   90.00
_cell.angle_gamma   90.00
#
_symmetry.space_group_name_H-M   'P 1'
#
loop_
_entity.id
_entity.type
_entity.pdbx_description
1 polymer ?
#
loop_
_entity_poly.entity_id
_entity_poly.type
_entity_poly.pdbx_seq_one_letter_code
_entity_poly.pdbx_strand_id
1 'polypeptide(L)' 'MNNVYNETIDQLEKLGIDKDYIQGWAGGYLGNPQREEQRVTDAYTAGYEDGQSGVTDKAMNWQSS' A
#
# COMPACT_ATOMS: atom_id res chain seq x y z
N MET A 1 10.87 -18.24 7.29
CA MET A 1 10.70 -17.15 6.32
C MET A 1 9.74 -16.16 6.96
N ASN A 2 10.22 -15.00 7.38
CA ASN A 2 9.36 -13.94 7.92
C ASN A 2 8.98 -13.07 6.72
N ASN A 3 7.87 -13.38 6.04
CA ASN A 3 7.54 -12.67 4.80
C ASN A 3 6.79 -11.38 5.16
N VAL A 4 7.56 -10.36 5.57
CA VAL A 4 7.09 -9.01 5.94
C VAL A 4 6.01 -8.52 4.97
N TYR A 5 6.18 -8.77 3.67
CA TYR A 5 5.17 -8.49 2.66
C TYR A 5 3.80 -9.11 2.96
N ASN A 6 3.75 -10.43 3.18
CA ASN A 6 2.48 -11.13 3.43
C ASN A 6 1.85 -10.67 4.75
N GLU A 7 2.66 -10.44 5.78
CA GLU A 7 2.19 -9.98 7.09
C GLU A 7 1.62 -8.56 7.02
N THR A 8 2.30 -7.65 6.30
CA THR A 8 1.82 -6.28 6.12
C THR A 8 0.53 -6.26 5.29
N ILE A 9 0.46 -7.02 4.19
CA ILE A 9 -0.77 -7.09 3.38
C ILE A 9 -1.94 -7.63 4.21
N ASP A 10 -1.74 -8.74 4.95
CA ASP A 10 -2.78 -9.32 5.81
C ASP A 10 -3.24 -8.33 6.91
N GLN A 11 -2.32 -7.56 7.51
CA GLN A 11 -2.66 -6.52 8.47
C GLN A 11 -3.49 -5.38 7.85
N LEU A 12 -3.07 -4.87 6.69
CA LEU A 12 -3.78 -3.78 6.00
C LEU A 12 -5.20 -4.21 5.57
N GLU A 13 -5.35 -5.45 5.07
CA GLU A 13 -6.66 -6.01 4.72
C GLU A 13 -7.57 -6.15 5.94
N LYS A 14 -7.05 -6.66 7.06
CA LYS A 14 -7.82 -6.80 8.31
C LYS A 14 -8.24 -5.47 8.91
N LEU A 15 -7.43 -4.42 8.74
CA LEU A 15 -7.75 -3.06 9.16
C LEU A 15 -8.78 -2.38 8.25
N GLY A 16 -9.14 -2.99 7.12
CA GLY A 16 -10.07 -2.41 6.16
C GLY A 16 -9.48 -1.22 5.41
N ILE A 17 -8.16 -1.20 5.21
CA ILE A 17 -7.49 -0.14 4.46
C ILE A 17 -7.92 -0.18 2.99
N ASP A 18 -8.05 0.99 2.36
CA ASP A 18 -8.40 1.17 0.96
C ASP A 18 -7.53 0.29 0.06
N LYS A 19 -8.18 -0.39 -0.90
CA LYS A 19 -7.52 -1.34 -1.80
C LYS A 19 -6.48 -0.67 -2.70
N ASP A 20 -6.69 0.58 -3.10
CA ASP A 20 -5.69 1.31 -3.89
C ASP A 20 -4.44 1.61 -3.05
N TYR A 21 -4.59 1.93 -1.76
CA TYR A 21 -3.44 2.04 -0.85
C TYR A 21 -2.68 0.71 -0.76
N ILE A 22 -3.38 -0.41 -0.53
CA ILE A 22 -2.76 -1.75 -0.44
C ILE A 22 -2.02 -2.10 -1.74
N GLN A 23 -2.62 -1.81 -2.89
CA GLN A 23 -1.99 -2.06 -4.19
C GLN A 23 -0.78 -1.16 -4.44
N GLY A 24 -0.86 0.11 -4.02
CA GLY A 24 0.27 1.03 -4.00
C GLY A 24 1.41 0.46 -3.18
N TRP A 25 1.13 0.08 -1.92
CA TRP A 25 2.10 -0.48 -1.00
C TRP A 25 2.80 -1.71 -1.56
N ALA A 26 2.04 -2.66 -2.11
CA ALA A 26 2.59 -3.83 -2.76
C ALA A 26 3.52 -3.47 -3.94
N GLY A 27 3.09 -2.52 -4.78
CA GLY A 27 3.88 -2.04 -5.92
C GLY A 27 5.19 -1.38 -5.50
N GLY A 28 5.14 -0.50 -4.50
CA GLY A 28 6.32 0.19 -3.96
C GLY A 28 7.30 -0.77 -3.31
N TYR A 29 6.81 -1.72 -2.50
CA TYR A 29 7.64 -2.71 -1.81
C TYR A 29 8.36 -3.65 -2.80
N LEU A 30 7.68 -4.05 -3.87
CA LEU A 30 8.25 -4.92 -4.92
C LEU A 30 9.12 -4.17 -5.94
N GLY A 31 9.16 -2.83 -5.89
CA GLY A 31 9.90 -2.01 -6.84
C GLY A 31 9.29 -2.00 -8.25
N ASN A 32 7.97 -2.19 -8.36
CA ASN A 32 7.28 -2.12 -9.64
C ASN A 32 7.24 -0.67 -10.16
N PRO A 33 7.23 -0.44 -11.47
CA PRO A 33 6.92 0.88 -12.02
C PRO A 33 5.56 1.38 -11.51
N GLN A 34 5.44 2.70 -11.29
CA GLN A 34 4.14 3.30 -10.97
C GLN A 34 3.15 3.10 -12.11
N ARG A 35 1.86 3.01 -11.75
CA ARG A 35 0.74 3.02 -12.71
C ARG A 35 0.76 4.30 -13.54
N GLU A 36 0.07 4.26 -14.68
CA GLU A 36 -0.11 5.44 -15.53
C GLU A 36 -0.80 6.58 -14.75
N GLU A 37 -0.45 7.84 -15.03
CA GLU A 37 -0.94 9.03 -14.32
C GLU A 37 -2.48 9.12 -14.24
N GLN A 38 -3.19 8.59 -15.25
CA GLN A 38 -4.65 8.57 -15.28
C GLN A 38 -5.27 7.50 -14.36
N ARG A 39 -4.46 6.61 -13.79
CA ARG A 39 -4.88 5.46 -12.97
C ARG A 39 -4.31 5.50 -11.54
N VAL A 40 -3.54 6.55 -11.21
CA VAL A 40 -3.10 6.79 -9.84
C VAL A 40 -4.17 7.54 -9.08
N THR A 41 -4.37 7.15 -7.84
CA THR A 41 -5.23 7.82 -6.87
C THR A 41 -4.35 8.29 -5.71
N ASP A 42 -4.85 9.22 -4.90
CA ASP A 42 -4.12 9.70 -3.72
C ASP A 42 -3.80 8.55 -2.75
N ALA A 43 -4.72 7.58 -2.61
CA ALA A 43 -4.53 6.37 -1.81
C ALA A 43 -3.39 5.51 -2.37
N TYR A 44 -3.39 5.26 -3.68
CA TYR A 44 -2.33 4.51 -4.35
C TYR A 44 -0.96 5.16 -4.18
N THR A 45 -0.87 6.48 -4.39
CA THR A 45 0.39 7.22 -4.26
C THR A 45 0.93 7.14 -2.85
N ALA A 46 0.09 7.36 -1.83
CA ALA A 46 0.47 7.23 -0.42
C ALA A 46 0.94 5.82 -0.08
N GLY A 47 0.22 4.80 -0.56
CA GLY A 47 0.61 3.40 -0.40
C GLY A 47 1.95 3.09 -1.05
N TYR A 48 2.17 3.55 -2.29
CA TYR A 48 3.40 3.30 -3.03
C TYR A 48 4.64 3.86 -2.34
N GLU A 49 4.58 5.09 -1.83
CA GLU A 49 5.68 5.70 -1.07
C GLU A 49 6.00 4.95 0.23
N ASP A 50 4.96 4.55 0.96
CA ASP A 50 5.09 3.78 2.20
C ASP A 50 5.66 2.38 1.91
N GLY A 51 5.22 1.75 0.83
CA GLY A 51 5.71 0.47 0.34
C GLY A 51 7.19 0.50 -0.04
N GLN A 52 7.63 1.53 -0.78
CA GLN A 52 9.05 1.73 -1.10
C GLN A 52 9.91 1.88 0.17
N SER A 53 9.34 2.43 1.23
CA SER A 53 10.01 2.63 2.51
C SER A 53 9.86 1.43 3.47
N GLY A 54 8.99 0.46 3.15
CA GLY A 54 8.69 -0.68 4.01
C GLY A 54 7.93 -0.33 5.29
N VAL A 55 7.18 0.77 5.31
CA VAL A 55 6.39 1.25 6.46
C VAL A 55 4.91 1.32 6.12
N THR A 56 4.03 1.63 7.07
CA THR A 56 2.58 1.80 6.85
C THR A 56 2.05 3.08 7.50
N ASP A 57 2.90 4.12 7.58
CA ASP A 57 2.65 5.33 8.37
C ASP A 57 1.39 6.09 7.94
N LYS A 58 1.05 6.05 6.65
CA LYS A 58 -0.13 6.74 6.08
C LYS A 58 -1.36 5.83 6.01
N ALA A 59 -1.26 4.53 6.32
CA ALA A 59 -2.33 3.56 6.09
C ALA A 59 -3.65 3.95 6.75
N MET A 60 -3.61 4.39 8.01
CA MET A 60 -4.81 4.73 8.79
C MET A 60 -5.61 5.91 8.22
N ASN A 61 -5.01 6.75 7.38
CA ASN A 61 -5.72 7.83 6.68
C ASN A 61 -6.68 7.29 5.60
N TRP A 62 -6.46 6.03 5.18
CA TRP A 62 -7.20 5.34 4.13
C TRP A 62 -8.03 4.18 4.68
N GLN A 63 -8.35 4.17 5.98
CA GLN A 63 -9.26 3.18 6.52
C GLN A 63 -10.67 3.40 5.94
N SER A 64 -11.23 2.36 5.32
CA SER A 64 -12.61 2.39 4.84
C SER A 64 -13.56 2.42 6.04
N SER A 65 -14.51 3.37 6.04
CA SER A 65 -15.54 3.53 7.08
C SER A 65 -16.48 2.32 7.18
#